data_AF-A0A1Q7WB43-F1
#
_entry.id   AF-A0A1Q7WB43-F1
#
_cell.length_a   1.000
_cell.length_b   1.000
_cell.length_c   1.000
_cell.angle_alpha   90.00
_cell.angle_beta   90.00
_cell.angle_gamma   90.00
#
_symmetry.space_group_name_H-M   'P 1'
#
loop_
_entity.id
_entity.type
_entity.pdbx_description
1 polymer ?
#
loop_
_entity_poly.entity_id
_entity_poly.type
_entity_poly.pdbx_seq_one_letter_code
_entity_poly.pdbx_strand_id
1 'polypeptide(L)'
;MMAKRAPNRAAERARAYRARKRLHDQGDHSKCVVGNCVVITPESVMRHVTSDEPVTPVEVAEDSRGLGARGQGLWDEMTARWVPSPLHREMLMEACRMADRLEKFDLQLKGREWLRFRVRDEEGTEVVVYIDGLLRAARELQGEFRMVIADLVKAMPVKKEQPKGGGVLADLAAKRAARSAHTAG
;
A
#
# COMPACT_ATOMS: atom_id res chain seq x y z
N MET A 1 -21.76 -39.40 -12.83
CA MET A 1 -21.55 -37.93 -12.75
C MET A 1 -20.06 -37.65 -12.97
N MET A 2 -19.67 -37.13 -14.14
CA MET A 2 -18.25 -36.85 -14.43
C MET A 2 -17.87 -35.45 -13.94
N ALA A 3 -16.92 -35.39 -13.01
CA ALA A 3 -16.37 -34.16 -12.47
C ALA A 3 -15.59 -33.42 -13.58
N LYS A 4 -16.03 -32.20 -13.93
CA LYS A 4 -15.31 -31.31 -14.84
C LYS A 4 -13.96 -30.93 -14.19
N ARG A 5 -12.87 -31.43 -14.77
CA ARG A 5 -11.49 -31.15 -14.36
C ARG A 5 -11.23 -29.65 -14.48
N ALA A 6 -10.81 -29.00 -13.39
CA ALA A 6 -10.52 -27.56 -13.38
C ALA A 6 -9.45 -27.21 -14.43
N PRO A 7 -9.60 -26.11 -15.18
CA PRO A 7 -8.68 -25.77 -16.25
C PRO A 7 -7.28 -25.44 -15.71
N ASN A 8 -6.26 -26.02 -16.33
CA ASN A 8 -4.86 -25.76 -16.02
C ASN A 8 -4.46 -24.36 -16.52
N ARG A 9 -4.35 -23.40 -15.60
CA ARG A 9 -3.98 -22.00 -15.88
C ARG A 9 -2.69 -21.84 -16.69
N ALA A 10 -1.72 -22.74 -16.53
CA ALA A 10 -0.47 -22.69 -17.30
C ALA A 10 -0.72 -23.04 -18.79
N ALA A 11 -1.58 -24.03 -19.05
CA ALA A 11 -1.97 -24.40 -20.40
C ALA A 11 -2.81 -23.31 -21.09
N GLU A 12 -3.64 -22.60 -20.34
CA GLU A 12 -4.40 -21.44 -20.84
C GLU A 12 -3.49 -20.27 -21.22
N ARG A 13 -2.52 -19.93 -20.36
CA ARG A 13 -1.51 -18.90 -20.67
C ARG A 13 -0.71 -19.25 -21.93
N ALA A 14 -0.28 -20.50 -22.08
CA ALA A 14 0.42 -20.95 -23.27
C ALA A 14 -0.45 -20.89 -24.53
N ARG A 15 -1.76 -21.19 -24.41
CA ARG A 15 -2.72 -21.04 -25.52
C ARG A 15 -2.93 -19.58 -25.90
N ALA A 16 -3.13 -18.70 -24.92
CA ALA A 16 -3.28 -17.26 -25.15
C ALA A 16 -2.02 -16.66 -25.79
N TYR A 17 -0.83 -17.05 -25.32
CA TYR A 17 0.43 -16.64 -25.92
C TYR A 17 0.54 -17.05 -27.39
N ARG A 18 0.24 -18.32 -27.71
CA ARG A 18 0.29 -18.81 -29.10
C ARG A 18 -0.75 -18.16 -30.00
N ALA A 19 -1.96 -17.92 -29.50
CA ALA A 19 -3.01 -17.23 -30.25
C ALA A 19 -2.58 -15.80 -30.60
N ARG A 20 -2.03 -15.08 -29.62
CA ARG A 20 -1.48 -13.73 -29.82
C ARG A 20 -0.32 -13.72 -30.81
N LYS A 21 0.62 -14.68 -30.70
CA LYS A 21 1.74 -14.80 -31.64
C LYS A 21 1.27 -15.02 -33.07
N ARG A 22 0.26 -15.87 -33.29
CA ARG A 22 -0.30 -16.11 -34.63
C ARG A 22 -0.90 -14.84 -35.24
N LEU A 23 -1.66 -14.08 -34.46
CA LEU A 23 -2.25 -12.82 -34.94
C LEU A 23 -1.16 -11.81 -35.30
N HIS A 24 -0.13 -11.69 -34.45
CA HIS A 24 1.02 -10.84 -34.74
C HIS A 24 1.75 -11.27 -36.03
N ASP A 25 2.01 -12.56 -36.19
CA ASP A 25 2.64 -13.12 -37.40
C ASP A 25 1.77 -12.91 -38.67
N GLN A 26 0.46 -12.69 -38.50
CA GLN A 26 -0.52 -12.38 -39.55
C GLN A 26 -0.70 -10.86 -39.79
N GLY A 27 0.00 -10.01 -39.04
CA GLY A 27 -0.14 -8.54 -39.12
C GLY A 27 -1.35 -7.97 -38.35
N ASP A 28 -2.08 -8.79 -37.59
CA ASP A 28 -3.11 -8.30 -36.67
C ASP A 28 -2.48 -8.00 -35.30
N HIS A 29 -2.36 -6.71 -35.01
CA HIS A 29 -1.73 -6.21 -33.79
C HIS A 29 -2.71 -6.04 -32.62
N SER A 30 -4.01 -6.30 -32.79
CA SER A 30 -5.06 -6.01 -31.78
C SER A 30 -4.84 -6.62 -30.39
N LYS A 31 -4.10 -7.72 -30.29
CA LYS A 31 -3.79 -8.40 -29.02
C LYS A 31 -2.34 -8.23 -28.56
N CYS A 32 -1.56 -7.40 -29.24
CA CYS A 32 -0.17 -7.15 -28.86
C CYS A 32 -0.10 -6.41 -27.52
N VAL A 33 0.96 -6.70 -26.75
CA VAL A 33 1.23 -6.00 -25.49
C VAL A 33 1.96 -4.70 -25.84
N VAL A 34 1.52 -3.58 -25.27
CA VAL A 34 2.15 -2.27 -25.46
C VAL A 34 3.63 -2.34 -25.09
N GLY A 35 4.51 -1.81 -25.95
CA GLY A 35 5.96 -1.84 -25.77
C GLY A 35 6.67 -3.13 -26.22
N ASN A 36 5.94 -4.22 -26.50
CA ASN A 36 6.51 -5.48 -27.02
C ASN A 36 6.29 -5.67 -28.54
N CYS A 37 5.61 -4.74 -29.20
CA CYS A 37 5.36 -4.77 -30.63
C CYS A 37 5.74 -3.41 -31.23
N VAL A 38 6.49 -3.42 -32.33
CA VAL A 38 6.96 -2.21 -33.02
C VAL A 38 5.80 -1.34 -33.54
N VAL A 39 4.65 -1.94 -33.84
CA VAL A 39 3.46 -1.25 -34.35
C VAL A 39 2.66 -0.60 -33.22
N ILE A 40 2.67 -1.17 -32.01
CA ILE A 40 2.03 -0.56 -30.84
C ILE A 40 3.09 0.20 -30.04
N THR A 41 3.39 1.40 -30.52
CA THR A 41 4.22 2.34 -29.79
C THR A 41 3.38 3.02 -28.71
N PRO A 42 3.89 3.14 -27.47
CA PRO A 42 3.26 4.02 -26.50
C PRO A 42 3.32 5.45 -27.03
N GLU A 43 2.19 6.02 -27.45
CA GLU A 43 2.11 7.44 -27.67
C GLU A 43 2.15 8.14 -26.31
N SER A 44 3.18 8.96 -26.11
CA SER A 44 3.20 9.90 -24.98
C SER A 44 2.28 11.06 -25.33
N VAL A 45 1.22 11.24 -24.53
CA VAL A 45 0.40 12.46 -24.60
C VAL A 45 1.25 13.61 -24.05
N MET A 46 2.03 14.24 -24.93
CA MET A 46 2.89 15.40 -24.62
C MET A 46 2.15 16.73 -24.80
N ARG A 47 0.87 16.70 -25.20
CA ARG A 47 0.09 17.91 -25.43
C ARG A 47 -0.79 18.20 -24.22
N HIS A 48 -0.62 19.40 -23.65
CA HIS A 48 -1.56 19.94 -22.68
C HIS A 48 -2.96 20.01 -23.32
N VAL A 49 -3.85 19.09 -22.94
CA VAL A 49 -5.28 19.21 -23.22
C VAL A 49 -5.85 20.11 -22.13
N THR A 50 -5.67 21.42 -22.26
CA THR A 50 -6.45 22.37 -21.48
C THR A 50 -7.83 22.44 -22.13
N SER A 51 -8.81 21.76 -21.55
CA SER A 51 -10.21 22.09 -21.80
C SER A 51 -10.48 23.51 -21.26
N ASP A 52 -11.21 24.34 -22.00
CA ASP A 52 -11.78 25.60 -21.49
C ASP A 52 -12.89 25.35 -20.43
N GLU A 53 -13.15 24.09 -20.04
CA GLU A 53 -14.00 23.77 -18.89
C GLU A 53 -13.30 24.18 -17.59
N PRO A 54 -13.99 24.92 -16.69
CA PRO A 54 -13.45 25.23 -15.38
C PRO A 54 -13.29 23.94 -14.59
N VAL A 55 -12.04 23.48 -14.44
CA VAL A 55 -11.69 22.42 -13.51
C VAL A 55 -11.93 22.96 -12.11
N THR A 56 -13.00 22.50 -11.46
CA THR A 56 -13.17 22.72 -10.02
C THR A 56 -12.14 21.84 -9.32
N PRO A 57 -11.16 22.43 -8.59
CA PRO A 57 -10.25 21.64 -7.80
C PRO A 57 -11.07 20.80 -6.83
N VAL A 58 -10.83 19.49 -6.80
CA VAL A 58 -11.34 18.68 -5.71
C VAL A 58 -10.60 19.15 -4.47
N GLU A 59 -11.28 19.89 -3.60
CA GLU A 59 -10.74 20.31 -2.31
C GLU A 59 -10.50 19.06 -1.47
N VAL A 60 -9.28 18.55 -1.55
CA VAL A 60 -8.80 17.59 -0.57
C VAL A 60 -8.55 18.39 0.68
N ALA A 61 -9.30 18.12 1.75
CA ALA A 61 -9.10 18.75 3.05
C ALA A 61 -7.72 18.35 3.57
N GLU A 62 -6.71 19.13 3.20
CA GLU A 62 -5.36 19.03 3.71
C GLU A 62 -5.29 19.87 4.99
N ASP A 63 -4.87 19.26 6.09
CA ASP A 63 -4.55 20.01 7.31
C ASP A 63 -3.41 21.00 7.03
N SER A 64 -3.18 21.97 7.92
CA SER A 64 -2.02 22.89 7.95
C SER A 64 -0.65 22.21 7.74
N ARG A 65 -0.57 20.88 7.96
CA ARG A 65 0.62 20.03 7.72
C ARG A 65 0.68 19.38 6.34
N GLY A 66 -0.36 19.52 5.52
CA GLY A 66 -0.51 18.85 4.22
C GLY A 66 -0.81 17.36 4.31
N LEU A 67 -1.36 16.88 5.43
CA LEU A 67 -1.71 15.48 5.64
C LEU A 67 -3.17 15.21 5.26
N GLY A 68 -3.40 14.03 4.68
CA GLY A 68 -4.74 13.48 4.48
C GLY A 68 -5.30 12.88 5.77
N ALA A 69 -6.57 12.45 5.72
CA ALA A 69 -7.29 11.99 6.91
C ALA A 69 -6.60 10.82 7.64
N ARG A 70 -5.98 9.89 6.90
CA ARG A 70 -5.35 8.71 7.48
C ARG A 70 -4.01 9.05 8.13
N GLY A 71 -3.17 9.83 7.45
CA GLY A 71 -1.92 10.33 7.99
C GLY A 71 -2.15 11.21 9.20
N GLN A 72 -3.18 12.06 9.16
CA GLN A 72 -3.58 12.89 10.29
C GLN A 72 -4.00 12.06 11.50
N GLY A 73 -4.83 11.03 11.31
CA GLY A 73 -5.21 10.11 12.38
C GLY A 73 -4.00 9.40 13.02
N LEU A 74 -3.06 8.93 12.18
CA LEU A 74 -1.82 8.31 12.67
C LEU A 74 -0.99 9.29 13.52
N TRP A 75 -0.84 10.53 13.05
CA TRP A 75 -0.11 11.56 13.78
C TRP A 75 -0.72 11.81 15.16
N ASP A 76 -2.04 12.01 15.21
CA ASP A 76 -2.75 12.36 16.44
C ASP A 76 -2.69 11.22 17.45
N GLU A 77 -2.90 9.98 17.00
CA GLU A 77 -2.80 8.79 17.86
C GLU A 77 -1.41 8.62 18.47
N MET A 78 -0.36 8.84 17.66
CA MET A 78 1.02 8.67 18.12
C MET A 78 1.45 9.82 19.04
N THR A 79 1.17 11.06 18.67
CA THR A 79 1.56 12.23 19.48
C THR A 79 0.76 12.39 20.77
N ALA A 80 -0.44 11.81 20.84
CA ALA A 80 -1.20 11.69 22.08
C ALA A 80 -0.54 10.75 23.11
N ARG A 81 0.26 9.76 22.65
CA ARG A 81 0.87 8.74 23.51
C ARG A 81 2.35 9.01 23.80
N TRP A 82 3.02 9.71 22.89
CA TRP A 82 4.45 9.90 22.95
C TRP A 82 4.84 11.22 22.28
N VAL A 83 5.70 11.99 22.94
CA VAL A 83 6.34 13.17 22.35
C VAL A 83 7.61 12.72 21.62
N PRO A 84 7.63 12.67 20.28
CA PRO A 84 8.80 12.22 19.53
C PRO A 84 9.97 13.21 19.68
N SER A 85 11.19 12.69 19.72
CA SER A 85 12.37 13.55 19.55
C SER A 85 12.40 14.12 18.11
N PRO A 86 13.18 15.19 17.83
CA PRO A 86 13.18 15.83 16.51
C PRO A 86 13.36 14.86 15.34
N LEU A 87 14.31 13.91 15.44
CA LEU A 87 14.52 12.90 14.39
C LEU A 87 13.32 11.96 14.21
N HIS A 88 12.72 11.52 15.32
CA HIS A 88 11.53 10.66 15.27
C HIS A 88 10.30 11.41 14.77
N ARG A 89 10.24 12.73 14.95
CA ARG A 89 9.16 13.58 14.45
C ARG A 89 9.15 13.62 12.93
N GLU A 90 10.33 13.79 12.31
CA GLU A 90 10.46 13.73 10.85
C GLU A 90 10.10 12.34 10.31
N MET A 91 10.57 11.28 10.98
CA MET A 91 10.22 9.91 10.62
C MET A 91 8.71 9.63 10.74
N LEU A 92 8.05 10.20 11.76
CA LEU A 92 6.60 10.13 11.91
C LEU A 92 5.87 10.88 10.80
N MET A 93 6.36 12.06 10.39
CA MET A 93 5.78 12.81 9.26
C MET A 93 5.83 12.00 7.97
N GLU A 94 6.96 11.35 7.69
CA GLU A 94 7.08 10.49 6.50
C GLU A 94 6.15 9.28 6.59
N ALA A 95 6.02 8.65 7.76
CA ALA A 95 5.05 7.58 7.97
C ALA A 95 3.61 8.04 7.69
N CYS A 96 3.23 9.26 8.11
CA CYS A 96 1.91 9.82 7.83
C CYS A 96 1.67 10.01 6.33
N ARG A 97 2.65 10.59 5.61
CA ARG A 97 2.59 10.75 4.15
C ARG A 97 2.50 9.42 3.41
N MET A 98 3.21 8.40 3.88
CA MET A 98 3.13 7.04 3.34
C MET A 98 1.74 6.43 3.57
N ALA A 99 1.16 6.62 4.76
CA ALA A 99 -0.19 6.16 5.07
C ALA A 99 -1.25 6.79 4.15
N ASP A 100 -1.16 8.10 3.91
CA ASP A 100 -2.05 8.80 2.97
C ASP A 100 -1.88 8.31 1.53
N ARG A 101 -0.63 8.06 1.09
CA ARG A 101 -0.37 7.52 -0.24
C ARG A 101 -0.89 6.09 -0.41
N LEU A 102 -0.80 5.26 0.64
CA LEU A 102 -1.42 3.93 0.67
C LEU A 102 -2.94 3.99 0.60
N GLU A 103 -3.57 4.98 1.26
CA GLU A 103 -5.01 5.22 1.15
C GLU A 103 -5.41 5.56 -0.28
N LYS A 104 -4.63 6.44 -0.94
CA LYS A 104 -4.83 6.76 -2.36
C LYS A 104 -4.74 5.49 -3.21
N PHE A 105 -3.71 4.64 -3.03
CA PHE A 105 -3.59 3.40 -3.78
C PHE A 105 -4.75 2.42 -3.53
N ASP A 106 -5.25 2.30 -2.30
CA ASP A 106 -6.39 1.44 -2.00
C ASP A 106 -7.67 1.92 -2.68
N LEU A 107 -7.94 3.23 -2.66
CA LEU A 107 -9.07 3.82 -3.39
C LEU A 107 -8.99 3.53 -4.90
N GLN A 108 -7.79 3.60 -5.48
CA GLN A 108 -7.58 3.30 -6.89
C GLN A 108 -7.76 1.80 -7.20
N LEU A 109 -7.25 0.90 -6.35
CA LEU A 109 -7.43 -0.54 -6.50
C LEU A 109 -8.90 -0.98 -6.38
N LYS A 110 -9.71 -0.22 -5.62
CA LYS A 110 -11.17 -0.42 -5.50
C LYS A 110 -11.96 0.07 -6.72
N GLY A 111 -11.28 0.53 -7.77
CA GLY A 111 -11.91 0.95 -9.02
C GLY A 111 -12.52 2.34 -8.98
N ARG A 112 -12.08 3.23 -8.07
CA ARG A 112 -12.31 4.66 -8.28
C ARG A 112 -11.50 5.11 -9.50
N GLU A 113 -12.06 6.03 -10.29
CA GLU A 113 -11.44 6.50 -11.53
C GLU A 113 -10.07 7.12 -11.27
N TRP A 114 -9.05 6.71 -12.03
CA TRP A 114 -7.69 7.26 -11.95
C TRP A 114 -7.61 8.63 -12.64
N LEU A 115 -8.18 8.70 -13.85
CA LEU A 115 -8.30 9.89 -14.67
C LEU A 115 -9.64 9.80 -15.40
N ARG A 116 -10.40 10.90 -15.43
CA ARG A 116 -11.58 11.03 -16.27
C ARG A 116 -11.19 11.85 -17.49
N PHE A 117 -11.06 11.21 -18.64
CA PHE A 117 -10.89 11.90 -19.90
C PHE A 117 -12.27 12.11 -20.53
N ARG A 118 -12.57 13.34 -20.92
CA ARG A 118 -13.60 13.63 -21.92
C ARG A 118 -12.89 13.95 -23.21
N VAL A 119 -13.04 13.09 -24.22
CA VAL A 119 -12.63 13.43 -25.58
C VAL A 119 -13.68 14.37 -26.14
N ARG A 120 -13.23 15.49 -26.71
CA ARG A 120 -14.10 16.42 -27.45
C ARG A 120 -14.05 16.03 -28.92
N ASP A 121 -14.66 14.90 -29.28
CA ASP A 121 -14.96 14.52 -30.65
C ASP A 121 -16.48 14.41 -30.84
N GLU A 122 -16.95 14.50 -32.08
CA GLU A 122 -18.38 14.31 -32.40
C GLU A 122 -18.82 12.83 -32.27
N GLU A 123 -17.86 11.92 -32.07
CA GLU A 123 -18.04 10.45 -32.10
C GLU A 123 -17.96 9.77 -30.72
N GLY A 124 -17.62 10.50 -29.66
CA GLY A 124 -17.67 10.02 -28.28
C GLY A 124 -16.60 8.96 -27.93
N THR A 125 -15.38 9.09 -28.45
CA THR A 125 -14.33 8.08 -28.24
C THR A 125 -13.95 7.96 -26.76
N GLU A 126 -14.06 6.74 -26.21
CA GLU A 126 -13.70 6.42 -24.83
C GLU A 126 -12.21 6.10 -24.70
N VAL A 127 -11.48 6.87 -23.89
CA VAL A 127 -10.06 6.62 -23.58
C VAL A 127 -9.95 5.75 -22.34
N VAL A 128 -9.67 4.46 -22.53
CA VAL A 128 -9.41 3.52 -21.43
C VAL A 128 -7.92 3.57 -21.06
N VAL A 129 -7.61 4.11 -19.88
CA VAL A 129 -6.24 4.14 -19.37
C VAL A 129 -5.98 2.92 -18.49
N TYR A 130 -5.11 2.03 -18.97
CA TYR A 130 -4.60 0.91 -18.19
C TYR A 130 -3.39 1.34 -17.40
N ILE A 131 -3.42 1.16 -16.09
CA ILE A 131 -2.28 1.51 -15.26
C ILE A 131 -1.75 0.27 -14.58
N ASP A 132 -0.70 -0.23 -15.22
CA ASP A 132 0.01 -1.41 -14.77
C ASP A 132 0.94 -1.05 -13.61
N GLY A 133 1.27 -2.03 -12.78
CA GLY A 133 2.25 -1.89 -11.70
C GLY A 133 1.75 -1.18 -10.44
N LEU A 134 0.53 -0.64 -10.38
CA LEU A 134 0.00 0.02 -9.17
C LEU A 134 0.03 -0.92 -7.95
N LEU A 135 -0.40 -2.18 -8.14
CA LEU A 135 -0.38 -3.17 -7.07
C LEU A 135 1.05 -3.48 -6.59
N ARG A 136 2.03 -3.40 -7.48
CA ARG A 136 3.44 -3.59 -7.15
C ARG A 136 3.96 -2.40 -6.32
N ALA A 137 3.73 -1.18 -6.79
CA ALA A 137 4.10 0.04 -6.07
C ALA A 137 3.44 0.12 -4.68
N ALA A 138 2.17 -0.30 -4.58
CA ALA A 138 1.47 -0.38 -3.30
C ALA A 138 2.14 -1.37 -2.34
N ARG A 139 2.56 -2.55 -2.81
CA ARG A 139 3.26 -3.54 -1.98
C ARG A 139 4.65 -3.08 -1.54
N GLU A 140 5.39 -2.42 -2.42
CA GLU A 140 6.70 -1.84 -2.10
C GLU A 140 6.55 -0.78 -1.01
N LEU A 141 5.62 0.16 -1.17
CA LEU A 141 5.32 1.18 -0.17
C LEU A 141 4.80 0.59 1.16
N GLN A 142 3.97 -0.47 1.11
CA GLN A 142 3.53 -1.19 2.31
C GLN A 142 4.70 -1.80 3.09
N GLY A 143 5.69 -2.35 2.37
CA GLY A 143 6.90 -2.92 2.96
C GLY A 143 7.72 -1.86 3.69
N GLU A 144 7.99 -0.74 3.03
CA GLU A 144 8.71 0.39 3.61
C GLU A 144 7.97 0.98 4.81
N PHE A 145 6.66 1.18 4.68
CA PHE A 145 5.82 1.71 5.76
C PHE A 145 5.88 0.82 7.00
N ARG A 146 5.83 -0.50 6.83
CA ARG A 146 5.96 -1.46 7.94
C ARG A 146 7.30 -1.33 8.66
N MET A 147 8.38 -1.10 7.93
CA MET A 147 9.72 -0.92 8.53
C MET A 147 9.79 0.36 9.35
N VAL A 148 9.32 1.48 8.80
CA VAL A 148 9.28 2.78 9.49
C VAL A 148 8.44 2.70 10.77
N ILE A 149 7.26 2.08 10.69
CA ILE A 149 6.39 1.87 11.86
C ILE A 149 7.08 1.00 12.91
N ALA A 150 7.78 -0.07 12.51
CA ALA A 150 8.48 -0.93 13.45
C ALA A 150 9.57 -0.16 14.22
N ASP A 151 10.28 0.75 13.56
CA ASP A 151 11.32 1.56 14.19
C ASP A 151 10.73 2.65 15.09
N LEU A 152 9.63 3.29 14.67
CA LEU A 152 8.86 4.21 15.52
C LEU A 152 8.34 3.52 16.79
N VAL A 153 7.81 2.30 16.68
CA VAL A 153 7.30 1.54 17.83
C VAL A 153 8.41 1.18 18.81
N LYS A 154 9.61 0.84 18.34
CA LYS A 154 10.77 0.61 19.22
C LYS A 154 11.21 1.87 19.95
N ALA A 155 11.07 3.03 19.31
CA ALA A 155 11.41 4.32 19.88
C ALA A 155 10.41 4.82 20.92
N MET A 156 9.15 4.37 20.85
CA MET A 156 8.15 4.72 21.85
C MET A 156 8.49 4.09 23.20
N PRO A 157 8.46 4.86 24.30
CA PRO A 157 8.61 4.30 25.62
C PRO A 157 7.40 3.41 25.92
N VAL A 158 7.60 2.10 25.97
CA VAL A 158 6.59 1.17 26.49
C VAL A 158 6.32 1.58 27.93
N LYS A 159 5.09 1.99 28.24
CA LYS A 159 4.62 2.10 29.62
C LYS A 159 4.66 0.68 30.18
N LYS A 160 5.80 0.29 30.76
CA LYS A 160 5.92 -0.96 31.50
C LYS A 160 4.92 -0.85 32.65
N GLU A 161 3.82 -1.58 32.57
CA GLU A 161 3.09 -1.94 33.77
C GLU A 161 4.12 -2.55 34.70
N GLN A 162 4.40 -1.88 35.83
CA GLN A 162 5.25 -2.47 36.84
C GLN A 162 4.61 -3.80 37.20
N PRO A 163 5.33 -4.93 37.11
CA PRO A 163 4.79 -6.19 37.57
C PRO A 163 4.44 -6.02 39.06
N LYS A 164 3.14 -5.97 39.36
CA LYS A 164 2.64 -6.09 40.73
C LYS A 164 2.89 -7.53 41.15
N GLY A 165 4.02 -7.76 41.81
CA GLY A 165 4.38 -9.06 42.38
C GLY A 165 5.84 -9.37 42.18
N GLY A 166 6.54 -9.62 43.30
CA GLY A 166 7.98 -9.83 43.36
C GLY A 166 8.47 -10.79 42.29
N GLY A 167 9.48 -10.35 41.52
CA GLY A 167 10.04 -11.13 40.43
C GLY A 167 10.58 -12.49 40.88
N VAL A 168 10.93 -13.32 39.90
CA VAL A 168 11.43 -14.71 40.07
C VAL A 168 12.47 -14.87 41.19
N LEU A 169 13.29 -13.85 41.45
CA LEU A 169 14.27 -13.86 42.53
C LEU A 169 13.65 -13.79 43.95
N ALA A 170 12.54 -13.06 44.12
CA ALA A 170 11.79 -13.03 45.37
C ALA A 170 11.10 -14.38 45.64
N ASP A 171 10.55 -15.02 44.61
CA ASP A 171 9.99 -16.38 44.69
C ASP A 171 11.07 -17.43 45.00
N LEU A 172 12.27 -17.28 44.44
CA LEU A 172 13.40 -18.16 44.74
C LEU A 172 13.92 -17.98 46.17
N ALA A 173 13.92 -16.74 46.68
CA ALA A 173 14.25 -16.44 48.07
C ALA A 173 13.24 -17.05 49.04
N ALA A 174 11.94 -16.90 48.76
CA ALA A 174 10.86 -17.51 49.53
C ALA A 174 10.95 -19.05 49.54
N LYS A 175 11.22 -19.67 48.38
CA LYS A 175 11.42 -21.13 48.26
C LYS A 175 12.68 -21.64 48.95
N ARG A 176 13.71 -20.81 49.12
CA ARG A 176 14.90 -21.17 49.94
C ARG A 176 14.57 -21.10 51.42
N ALA A 177 13.91 -20.03 51.87
CA ALA A 177 13.50 -19.87 53.26
C ALA A 177 12.55 -21.00 53.73
N ALA A 178 11.61 -21.40 52.89
CA ALA A 178 10.71 -22.53 53.18
C ALA A 178 11.44 -23.87 53.30
N ARG A 179 12.50 -24.10 52.50
CA ARG A 179 13.31 -25.32 52.59
C ARG A 179 14.17 -25.36 53.85
N SER A 180 14.79 -24.23 54.23
CA SER A 180 15.57 -24.16 55.47
C SER A 180 14.71 -24.35 56.73
N ALA A 181 13.45 -23.91 56.71
CA ALA A 181 12.53 -24.12 57.81
C ALA A 181 12.09 -25.59 57.96
N HIS A 182 12.06 -26.35 56.86
CA HIS A 182 11.66 -27.76 56.87
C HIS A 182 12.79 -28.71 57.27
N THR A 183 14.04 -28.28 57.17
CA THR A 183 15.23 -29.06 57.57
C THR A 183 15.67 -28.84 59.02
N ALA A 184 14.99 -27.96 59.76
CA ALA A 184 15.31 -27.60 61.15
C ALA A 184 14.27 -28.13 62.16
N GLY A 185 13.41 -29.07 61.75
CA GLY A 185 12.44 -29.77 62.59
C GLY A 185 12.79 -31.25 62.74
#